data_AF-A0A9N9W9Y5-F1
#
_entry.id   AF-A0A9N9W9Y5-F1
#
_cell.length_a   1.000
_cell.length_b   1.000
_cell.length_c   1.000
_cell.angle_alpha   90.00
_cell.angle_beta   90.00
_cell.angle_gamma   90.00
#
_symmetry.space_group_name_H-M   'P 1'
#
loop_
_entity.id
_entity.type
_entity.pdbx_description
1 polymer ?
#
loop_
_entity_poly.entity_id
_entity_poly.type
_entity_poly.pdbx_seq_one_letter_code
_entity_poly.pdbx_strand_id
1 'polypeptide(L)'
;MNSIGEECTELKKKYDDCFNTWFSEKFLKGDNDDTICSGIFKIYQECVKNAMKEQNIDFKEIDKDVLGTENEFKAPTDNSS
;
A
#
# COMPACT_ATOMS: atom_id res chain seq x y z
N MET A 1 -10.06 7.95 -8.53
CA MET A 1 -8.91 8.69 -7.95
C MET A 1 -7.73 8.45 -8.86
N ASN A 2 -6.98 9.48 -9.26
CA ASN A 2 -5.85 9.31 -10.19
C ASN A 2 -4.59 8.88 -9.43
N SER A 3 -3.67 8.23 -10.13
CA SER A 3 -2.34 7.91 -9.57
C SER A 3 -1.38 9.10 -9.75
N ILE A 4 -0.19 9.02 -9.15
CA ILE A 4 0.88 10.03 -9.28
C ILE A 4 1.35 10.16 -10.75
N GLY A 5 1.44 9.03 -11.46
CA GLY A 5 1.63 8.98 -12.91
C GLY A 5 0.31 8.67 -13.61
N GLU A 6 0.00 9.37 -14.71
CA GLU A 6 -1.22 9.14 -15.48
C GLU A 6 -1.24 7.71 -16.05
N GLU A 7 -0.09 7.22 -16.50
CA GLU A 7 0.15 5.87 -17.01
C GLU A 7 -0.13 4.77 -15.97
N CYS A 8 -0.01 5.10 -14.67
CA CYS A 8 -0.30 4.17 -13.58
C CYS A 8 -1.78 4.18 -13.16
N THR A 9 -2.61 5.09 -13.68
CA THR A 9 -3.99 5.27 -13.21
C THR A 9 -4.88 4.07 -13.52
N GLU A 10 -4.74 3.45 -14.68
CA GLU A 10 -5.51 2.24 -15.02
C GLU A 10 -5.03 1.00 -14.24
N LEU A 11 -3.73 0.91 -13.96
CA LEU A 11 -3.17 -0.13 -13.09
C LEU A 11 -3.66 0.03 -11.65
N LYS A 12 -3.71 1.27 -11.15
CA LYS A 12 -4.27 1.61 -9.84
C LYS A 12 -5.70 1.13 -9.71
N LYS A 13 -6.58 1.45 -10.66
CA LYS A 13 -7.99 1.04 -10.61
C LYS A 13 -8.14 -0.47 -10.52
N LYS A 14 -7.42 -1.21 -11.36
CA LYS A 14 -7.43 -2.70 -11.34
C LYS A 14 -6.97 -3.26 -10.01
N TYR A 15 -5.91 -2.68 -9.43
CA TYR A 15 -5.42 -3.09 -8.12
C TYR A 15 -6.43 -2.76 -7.01
N ASP A 16 -6.94 -1.52 -6.98
CA ASP A 16 -7.89 -1.05 -5.96
C ASP A 16 -9.18 -1.92 -5.97
N ASP A 17 -9.71 -2.26 -7.16
CA ASP A 17 -10.89 -3.12 -7.29
C ASP A 17 -10.63 -4.55 -6.78
N CYS A 18 -9.46 -5.11 -7.12
CA CYS A 18 -9.03 -6.42 -6.61
C CYS A 18 -8.89 -6.39 -5.08
N PHE A 19 -8.18 -5.39 -4.57
CA PHE A 19 -7.91 -5.22 -3.15
C PHE A 19 -9.20 -5.05 -2.35
N ASN A 20 -10.14 -4.22 -2.80
CA ASN A 20 -11.40 -3.99 -2.09
C ASN A 20 -12.23 -5.28 -1.98
N THR A 21 -12.24 -6.09 -3.03
CA THR A 21 -12.90 -7.40 -3.04
C THR A 21 -12.21 -8.36 -2.08
N TRP A 22 -10.89 -8.50 -2.19
CA TRP A 22 -10.09 -9.34 -1.30
C TRP A 22 -10.24 -8.92 0.17
N PHE A 23 -10.17 -7.62 0.45
CA PHE A 23 -10.25 -7.07 1.79
C PHE A 23 -11.60 -7.40 2.43
N SER A 24 -12.69 -7.16 1.70
CA SER A 24 -14.06 -7.37 2.21
C SER A 24 -14.42 -8.85 2.33
N GLU A 25 -13.99 -9.68 1.37
CA GLU A 25 -14.45 -11.07 1.29
C GLU A 25 -13.51 -12.07 1.95
N LYS A 26 -12.21 -11.75 2.07
CA LYS A 26 -11.17 -12.64 2.58
C LYS A 26 -10.59 -12.11 3.88
N PHE A 27 -9.92 -10.96 3.82
CA PHE A 27 -9.16 -10.43 4.95
C PHE A 27 -10.03 -10.21 6.19
N LEU A 28 -11.16 -9.49 6.03
CA LEU A 28 -12.10 -9.26 7.14
C LEU A 28 -12.77 -10.53 7.69
N LYS A 29 -12.73 -11.62 6.93
CA LYS A 29 -13.25 -12.94 7.36
C LYS A 29 -12.16 -13.85 7.92
N GLY A 30 -10.92 -13.36 8.05
CA GLY A 30 -9.78 -14.08 8.60
C GLY A 30 -8.95 -14.87 7.59
N ASP A 31 -9.25 -14.76 6.29
CA ASP A 31 -8.44 -15.33 5.21
C ASP A 31 -7.40 -14.28 4.76
N ASN A 32 -6.15 -14.49 5.13
CA ASN A 32 -5.04 -13.55 4.88
C ASN A 32 -4.22 -13.88 3.63
N ASP A 33 -4.73 -14.73 2.72
CA ASP A 33 -4.06 -15.04 1.47
C ASP A 33 -4.05 -13.82 0.53
N ASP A 34 -2.92 -13.12 0.47
CA ASP A 34 -2.70 -11.91 -0.33
C ASP A 34 -2.29 -12.20 -1.79
N THR A 35 -2.16 -13.48 -2.17
CA THR A 35 -1.63 -13.87 -3.48
C THR A 35 -2.53 -13.42 -4.63
N ILE A 36 -3.84 -13.27 -4.38
CA ILE A 36 -4.86 -12.93 -5.38
C ILE A 36 -4.54 -11.62 -6.13
N CYS A 37 -4.11 -10.59 -5.40
CA CYS A 37 -3.83 -9.26 -5.98
C CYS A 37 -2.34 -8.98 -6.14
N SER A 38 -1.46 -9.85 -5.63
CA SER A 38 0.00 -9.66 -5.58
C SER A 38 0.62 -9.38 -6.96
N GLY A 39 0.19 -10.08 -8.01
CA GLY A 39 0.69 -9.87 -9.36
C GLY A 39 0.36 -8.49 -9.94
N ILE A 40 -0.88 -8.03 -9.74
CA ILE A 40 -1.33 -6.70 -10.17
C ILE A 40 -0.62 -5.62 -9.35
N PHE A 41 -0.50 -5.85 -8.04
CA PHE A 41 0.18 -4.95 -7.12
C PHE A 41 1.63 -4.71 -7.54
N LYS A 42 2.37 -5.77 -7.87
CA LYS A 42 3.78 -5.64 -8.29
C LYS A 42 3.94 -4.74 -9.51
N ILE A 43 3.09 -4.91 -10.53
CA ILE A 43 3.13 -4.10 -11.76
C ILE A 43 2.77 -2.63 -11.44
N TYR A 44 1.73 -2.41 -10.63
CA TYR A 44 1.33 -1.08 -10.19
C TYR A 44 2.44 -0.39 -9.36
N GLN A 45 3.04 -1.11 -8.41
CA GLN A 45 4.10 -0.63 -7.54
C GLN A 45 5.33 -0.21 -8.35
N GLU A 46 5.75 -1.02 -9.33
CA GLU A 46 6.85 -0.66 -10.23
C GLU A 46 6.55 0.62 -11.03
N CYS A 47 5.32 0.75 -11.55
CA CYS A 47 4.88 1.96 -12.25
C CYS A 47 4.98 3.20 -11.36
N VAL A 48 4.44 3.13 -10.14
CA VAL A 48 4.44 4.26 -9.20
C VAL A 48 5.87 4.62 -8.75
N LYS A 49 6.72 3.62 -8.49
CA LYS A 49 8.13 3.87 -8.14
C LYS A 49 8.88 4.61 -9.25
N ASN A 50 8.55 4.35 -10.52
CA ASN A 50 9.13 5.08 -11.64
C ASN A 50 8.57 6.52 -11.74
N ALA A 51 7.25 6.69 -11.66
CA ALA A 51 6.62 8.01 -11.67
C ALA A 51 7.12 8.92 -10.53
N MET A 52 7.32 8.36 -9.32
CA MET A 52 7.88 9.09 -8.18
C MET A 52 9.31 9.58 -8.44
N LYS A 53 10.16 8.77 -9.09
CA LYS A 53 11.53 9.17 -9.46
C LYS A 53 11.52 10.33 -10.45
N GLU A 54 10.66 10.27 -11.47
CA GLU A 54 10.54 11.32 -12.48
C GLU A 54 10.08 12.66 -11.86
N GLN A 55 9.26 12.60 -10.81
CA GLN A 55 8.82 13.77 -10.06
C GLN A 55 9.78 14.20 -8.94
N ASN A 56 10.98 13.62 -8.85
CA ASN A 56 11.98 13.88 -7.79
C ASN A 56 11.46 13.68 -6.36
N ILE A 57 10.56 12.72 -6.16
CA ILE A 57 10.05 12.33 -4.84
C ILE A 57 10.96 11.24 -4.26
N ASP A 58 11.58 11.50 -3.11
CA ASP A 58 12.37 10.48 -2.40
C ASP A 58 11.43 9.47 -1.71
N PHE A 59 11.43 8.24 -2.21
CA PHE A 59 10.58 7.15 -1.70
C PHE A 59 11.36 6.19 -0.79
N LYS A 60 12.60 6.49 -0.40
CA LYS A 60 13.39 5.63 0.51
C LYS A 60 12.75 5.42 1.88
N GLU A 61 11.84 6.29 2.28
CA GLU A 61 11.08 6.14 3.53
C GLU A 61 9.96 5.10 3.41
N ILE A 62 9.47 4.83 2.20
CA ILE A 62 8.33 3.92 1.96
C ILE A 62 8.71 2.47 2.19
N ASP A 63 9.94 2.08 1.88
CA ASP A 63 10.42 0.70 2.04
C ASP A 63 10.93 0.40 3.48
N LYS A 64 10.78 1.33 4.44
CA LYS A 64 11.18 1.10 5.84
C LYS A 64 10.12 0.31 6.59
N ASP A 65 10.49 -0.85 7.15
CA ASP A 65 9.65 -1.56 8.12
C ASP A 65 9.58 -0.76 9.43
N VAL A 66 8.48 -0.03 9.62
CA VAL A 66 8.26 0.81 10.81
C VAL A 66 7.54 0.02 11.92
N LEU A 67 6.64 -0.89 11.55
CA LEU A 67 5.83 -1.65 12.51
C LEU A 67 6.71 -2.60 13.33
N GLY A 68 6.55 -2.59 14.66
CA GLY A 68 7.35 -3.36 15.59
C GLY A 68 8.74 -2.78 15.90
N THR A 69 9.08 -1.61 15.35
CA THR A 69 10.37 -0.93 15.61
C THR A 69 10.21 0.23 16.59
N GLU A 70 11.33 0.81 17.01
CA GLU A 70 11.33 2.04 17.82
C GLU A 70 10.69 3.25 17.12
N ASN A 71 10.60 3.21 15.78
CA ASN A 71 10.00 4.25 14.96
C ASN A 71 8.48 4.09 14.81
N GLU A 72 7.90 3.03 15.36
CA GLU A 72 6.45 2.82 15.34
C GLU A 72 5.73 3.92 16.14
N PHE A 73 4.70 4.52 15.53
CA PHE A 73 3.85 5.48 16.23
C PHE A 73 3.05 4.74 17.33
N LYS A 74 3.49 4.90 18.58
CA LYS A 74 2.81 4.31 19.74
C LYS A 74 1.57 5.10 20.06
N ALA A 75 0.48 4.40 20.39
CA ALA A 75 -0.71 5.04 20.93
C ALA A 75 -0.35 5.89 22.16
N PRO A 76 -0.98 7.06 22.35
CA PRO A 76 -0.81 7.84 23.57
C PRO A 76 -1.08 6.95 24.78
N THR A 77 -0.16 6.91 25.74
CA THR A 77 -0.40 6.22 27.00
C THR A 77 -1.43 7.03 27.78
N ASP A 78 -2.64 6.47 27.90
CA ASP A 78 -3.63 6.98 28.86
C ASP A 78 -3.09 6.75 30.27
N ASN A 79 -2.34 7.73 30.78
CA ASN A 79 -2.06 7.86 32.21
C ASN A 79 -3.34 8.31 32.92
N SER A 80 -4.35 7.44 32.93
CA SER A 80 -5.47 7.54 33.87
C SER A 80 -5.14 6.64 35.07
N SER A 81 -4.35 7.19 35.99
CA SER A 81 -4.24 6.70 37.36
C SER A 81 -5.46 7.11 38.18
#